data_AF-A0A812JGZ6-F1
#
_entry.id   AF-A0A812JGZ6-F1
#
_cell.length_a   1.000
_cell.length_b   1.000
_cell.length_c   1.000
_cell.angle_alpha   90.00
_cell.angle_beta   90.00
_cell.angle_gamma   90.00
#
_symmetry.space_group_name_H-M   'P 1'
#
loop_
_entity.id
_entity.type
_entity.pdbx_description
1 polymer ?
#
loop_
_entity_poly.entity_id
_entity_poly.type
_entity_poly.pdbx_seq_one_letter_code
_entity_poly.pdbx_strand_id
1 'polypeptide(L)'
;MYSTVWFQHGIIGIWRRQAFRETMQEHPFLPFGEDNWNGTINLLKQRAMAQELRSSVTTYAPGAFFPGSSSRDQGYGATCLWKQRAERWCVNAPRRLWLRLYLMLFYRTGSLSRTLVFQVTSALHLMSVVGHLLAPFILLQALVVFVALDDWSEVSRHMLGALASFAVCQWANGLFLSAFLLRDQPGLQADAMTLLLWPLYSTFLQICTLYGHWRCLLFYIPFFPMRHGLYTEGGMDPDALRQLHGIHCVEEESFESRSTHDGTIFEIDQIRALHETETELTGPHCVLQEVQVALPDTSDPQGELVC
;
A
#
# COMPACT_ATOMS: atom_id res chain seq x y z
N MET A 1 -17.60 -1.62 2.72
CA MET A 1 -16.16 -1.63 2.40
C MET A 1 -16.01 -1.34 0.92
N TYR A 2 -15.24 -0.30 0.57
CA TYR A 2 -15.06 0.19 -0.80
C TYR A 2 -13.59 0.66 -0.98
N SER A 3 -12.60 -0.10 -0.48
CA SER A 3 -11.20 0.32 -0.52
C SER A 3 -10.69 0.53 -1.96
N THR A 4 -11.21 -0.23 -2.92
CA THR A 4 -10.88 -0.18 -4.35
C THR A 4 -11.42 1.02 -5.12
N VAL A 5 -12.33 1.84 -4.56
CA VAL A 5 -12.83 2.98 -5.34
C VAL A 5 -11.67 3.94 -5.65
N TRP A 6 -10.62 3.92 -4.84
CA TRP A 6 -9.49 4.86 -4.92
C TRP A 6 -8.11 4.24 -4.86
N PHE A 7 -8.05 2.96 -4.51
CA PHE A 7 -6.83 2.26 -4.22
C PHE A 7 -6.67 1.15 -5.26
N GLN A 8 -5.53 1.17 -5.91
CA GLN A 8 -5.16 0.14 -6.86
C GLN A 8 -4.40 -0.95 -6.12
N HIS A 9 -5.05 -2.03 -5.71
CA HIS A 9 -4.36 -3.10 -4.99
C HIS A 9 -3.27 -3.70 -5.90
N GLY A 10 -1.99 -3.62 -5.49
CA GLY A 10 -0.86 -3.96 -6.35
C GLY A 10 -0.76 -5.46 -6.68
N ILE A 11 -1.06 -6.33 -5.71
CA ILE A 11 -0.79 -7.78 -5.82
C ILE A 11 -2.02 -8.58 -6.30
N ILE A 12 -3.23 -8.06 -6.09
CA ILE A 12 -4.48 -8.79 -6.37
C ILE A 12 -5.37 -7.89 -7.21
N GLY A 13 -5.25 -7.99 -8.53
CA GLY A 13 -6.03 -7.19 -9.47
C GLY A 13 -5.94 -7.71 -10.90
N ILE A 14 -7.02 -7.51 -11.66
CA ILE A 14 -7.07 -7.79 -13.10
C ILE A 14 -6.95 -6.47 -13.86
N TRP A 15 -6.03 -6.43 -14.82
CA TRP A 15 -5.68 -5.22 -15.56
C TRP A 15 -6.06 -5.31 -17.02
N ARG A 16 -6.61 -4.22 -17.56
CA ARG A 16 -6.53 -3.98 -19.01
C ARG A 16 -5.08 -3.61 -19.32
N ARG A 17 -4.40 -4.41 -20.15
CA ARG A 17 -2.97 -4.27 -20.48
C ARG A 17 -2.58 -2.83 -20.85
N GLN A 18 -3.36 -2.20 -21.72
CA GLN A 18 -3.11 -0.82 -22.14
C GLN A 18 -3.22 0.17 -20.96
N ALA A 19 -4.27 0.05 -20.15
CA ALA A 19 -4.48 0.94 -19.01
C ALA A 19 -3.33 0.82 -17.99
N PHE A 20 -2.87 -0.40 -17.73
CA PHE A 20 -1.73 -0.66 -16.85
C PHE A 20 -0.44 -0.03 -17.40
N ARG A 21 -0.12 -0.25 -18.68
CA ARG A 21 1.08 0.34 -19.32
C ARG A 21 1.10 1.86 -19.18
N GLU A 22 -0.01 2.52 -19.51
CA GLU A 22 -0.11 3.98 -19.41
C GLU A 22 0.02 4.47 -17.95
N THR A 23 -0.55 3.74 -16.99
CA THR A 23 -0.42 4.12 -15.57
C THR A 23 1.02 3.94 -15.07
N MET A 24 1.71 2.87 -15.46
CA MET A 24 3.11 2.64 -15.06
C MET A 24 4.07 3.69 -15.64
N GLN A 25 3.77 4.21 -16.84
CA GLN A 25 4.54 5.32 -17.44
C GLN A 25 4.43 6.62 -16.63
N GLU A 26 3.36 6.81 -15.87
CA GLU A 26 3.10 8.00 -15.05
C GLU A 26 3.49 7.81 -13.57
N HIS A 27 4.14 6.69 -13.23
CA HIS A 27 4.56 6.39 -11.86
C HIS A 27 5.62 7.41 -11.38
N PRO A 28 5.59 7.88 -10.11
CA PRO A 28 6.48 8.95 -9.65
C PRO A 28 7.82 8.40 -9.12
N PHE A 29 8.02 7.08 -9.20
CA PHE A 29 9.21 6.34 -8.73
C PHE A 29 9.61 6.68 -7.29
N LEU A 30 8.61 6.86 -6.43
CA LEU A 30 8.80 6.89 -4.99
C LEU A 30 8.56 5.49 -4.42
N PRO A 31 9.37 5.00 -3.47
CA PRO A 31 9.31 3.62 -2.99
C PRO A 31 8.07 3.31 -2.11
N PHE A 32 7.06 4.18 -2.12
CA PHE A 32 5.95 4.15 -1.18
C PHE A 32 4.63 4.62 -1.80
N GLY A 33 3.56 3.88 -1.49
CA GLY A 33 2.19 4.23 -1.87
C GLY A 33 1.89 4.15 -3.37
N GLU A 34 2.61 3.30 -4.12
CA GLU A 34 2.39 3.00 -5.55
C GLU A 34 0.91 2.71 -5.82
N ASP A 35 0.32 1.76 -5.09
CA ASP A 35 -1.08 1.37 -5.19
C ASP A 35 -2.07 2.56 -5.15
N ASN A 36 -1.86 3.49 -4.21
CA ASN A 36 -2.72 4.66 -4.07
C ASN A 36 -2.47 5.67 -5.21
N TRP A 37 -1.23 5.76 -5.67
CA TRP A 37 -0.83 6.64 -6.75
C TRP A 37 -1.39 6.16 -8.10
N ASN A 38 -1.18 4.90 -8.44
CA ASN A 38 -1.70 4.27 -9.65
C ASN A 38 -3.23 4.35 -9.68
N GLY A 39 -3.87 4.17 -8.51
CA GLY A 39 -5.30 4.42 -8.35
C GLY A 39 -5.69 5.86 -8.65
N THR A 40 -4.89 6.84 -8.19
CA THR A 40 -5.13 8.27 -8.47
C THR A 40 -5.00 8.59 -9.96
N ILE A 41 -3.98 8.07 -10.66
CA ILE A 41 -3.81 8.26 -12.11
C ILE A 41 -5.00 7.70 -12.88
N ASN A 42 -5.43 6.48 -12.55
CA ASN A 42 -6.58 5.86 -13.21
C ASN A 42 -7.84 6.72 -13.06
N LEU A 43 -8.08 7.26 -11.87
CA LEU A 43 -9.21 8.17 -11.63
C LEU A 43 -9.07 9.49 -12.40
N LEU A 44 -7.87 10.05 -12.51
CA LEU A 44 -7.62 11.28 -13.29
C LEU A 44 -7.92 11.07 -14.78
N LYS A 45 -7.68 9.86 -15.30
CA LYS A 45 -8.05 9.43 -16.65
C LYS A 45 -9.51 8.98 -16.78
N GLN A 46 -10.37 9.26 -15.78
CA GLN A 46 -11.79 8.87 -15.74
C GLN A 46 -12.04 7.36 -15.87
N ARG A 47 -11.08 6.54 -15.44
CA ARG A 47 -11.22 5.08 -15.48
C ARG A 47 -11.91 4.58 -14.23
N ALA A 48 -12.87 3.68 -14.43
CA ALA A 48 -13.54 3.01 -13.34
C ALA A 48 -12.64 1.92 -12.73
N MET A 49 -12.58 1.89 -11.40
CA MET A 49 -12.00 0.80 -10.60
C MET A 49 -13.12 0.17 -9.78
N ALA A 50 -13.07 -1.16 -9.61
CA ALA A 50 -14.07 -1.92 -8.87
C ALA A 50 -13.41 -3.01 -8.03
N GLN A 51 -14.02 -3.34 -6.89
CA GLN A 51 -13.69 -4.55 -6.12
C GLN A 51 -14.57 -5.71 -6.57
N GLU A 52 -13.97 -6.88 -6.68
CA GLU A 52 -14.67 -8.14 -6.52
C GLU A 52 -14.47 -8.62 -5.08
N LEU A 53 -15.57 -8.91 -4.37
CA LEU A 53 -15.52 -9.38 -2.98
C LEU A 53 -15.65 -10.89 -2.87
N ARG A 54 -16.09 -11.58 -3.94
CA ARG A 54 -16.23 -13.03 -3.98
C ARG A 54 -14.89 -13.76 -4.13
N SER A 55 -13.88 -13.09 -4.66
CA SER A 55 -12.52 -13.61 -4.79
C SER A 55 -11.63 -12.85 -3.83
N SER A 56 -11.34 -13.48 -2.69
CA SER A 56 -10.46 -12.94 -1.66
C SER A 56 -9.25 -13.85 -1.54
N VAL A 57 -8.06 -13.25 -1.42
CA VAL A 57 -6.81 -13.98 -1.21
C VAL A 57 -6.28 -13.63 0.16
N THR A 58 -5.98 -14.65 0.96
CA THR A 58 -5.28 -14.46 2.23
C THR A 58 -3.81 -14.24 1.95
N THR A 59 -3.28 -13.11 2.40
CA THR A 59 -1.86 -12.77 2.21
C THR A 59 -1.15 -12.71 3.55
N TYR A 60 0.17 -12.88 3.51
CA TYR A 60 1.01 -12.79 4.71
C TYR A 60 1.12 -11.34 5.18
N ALA A 61 0.89 -11.11 6.48
CA ALA A 61 1.23 -9.87 7.14
C ALA A 61 2.54 -10.04 7.94
N PRO A 62 3.40 -9.01 8.01
CA PRO A 62 4.64 -9.09 8.78
C PRO A 62 4.36 -9.44 10.26
N GLY A 63 5.09 -10.42 10.80
CA GLY A 63 4.92 -10.87 12.19
C GLY A 63 5.49 -9.92 13.26
N ALA A 64 6.20 -8.86 12.87
CA ALA A 64 6.83 -7.90 13.78
C ALA A 64 6.22 -6.51 13.64
N PHE A 65 6.04 -5.80 14.76
CA PHE A 65 5.58 -4.40 14.75
C PHE A 65 6.67 -3.43 14.28
N PHE A 66 7.87 -3.55 14.83
CA PHE A 66 9.00 -2.66 14.62
C PHE A 66 10.16 -3.39 13.91
N PRO A 67 11.06 -2.65 13.23
CA PRO A 67 12.27 -3.24 12.66
C PRO A 67 13.19 -3.79 13.77
N GLY A 68 13.86 -4.92 13.53
CA GLY A 68 14.85 -5.47 14.46
C GLY A 68 14.83 -6.99 14.66
N SER A 69 13.88 -7.73 14.09
CA SER A 69 13.75 -9.18 14.31
C SER A 69 13.66 -10.04 13.05
N SER A 70 13.80 -9.46 11.85
CA SER A 70 13.76 -10.21 10.59
C SER A 70 15.04 -9.99 9.78
N SER A 71 15.60 -11.10 9.26
CA SER A 71 16.83 -11.15 8.45
C SER A 71 16.66 -10.58 7.03
N ARG A 72 15.43 -10.20 6.66
CA ARG A 72 15.10 -9.70 5.33
C ARG A 72 15.10 -8.19 5.39
N ASP A 73 16.03 -7.51 4.73
CA ASP A 73 16.11 -6.04 4.71
C ASP A 73 15.50 -5.40 3.45
N GLN A 74 15.22 -6.18 2.41
CA GLN A 74 14.87 -5.65 1.08
C GLN A 74 13.70 -6.38 0.37
N GLY A 75 12.99 -5.62 -0.47
CA GLY A 75 11.88 -6.09 -1.32
C GLY A 75 10.49 -5.55 -0.96
N TYR A 76 9.50 -5.87 -1.80
CA TYR A 76 8.08 -5.53 -1.60
C TYR A 76 7.47 -6.14 -0.32
N GLY A 77 8.09 -7.20 0.22
CA GLY A 77 7.76 -7.79 1.51
C GLY A 77 8.24 -6.89 2.65
N ALA A 78 7.32 -6.18 3.29
CA ALA A 78 7.65 -5.39 4.47
C ALA A 78 8.15 -6.31 5.60
N THR A 79 9.23 -5.90 6.25
CA THR A 79 9.97 -6.67 7.25
C THR A 79 9.30 -6.59 8.62
N CYS A 80 8.51 -5.53 8.80
CA CYS A 80 7.66 -5.24 9.95
C CYS A 80 6.47 -4.36 9.54
N LEU A 81 5.46 -4.26 10.41
CA LEU A 81 4.28 -3.43 10.20
C LEU A 81 4.61 -1.94 10.13
N TRP A 82 5.60 -1.45 10.88
CA TRP A 82 6.03 -0.05 10.82
C TRP A 82 6.49 0.34 9.42
N LYS A 83 7.40 -0.44 8.81
CA LYS A 83 7.86 -0.24 7.44
C LYS A 83 6.70 -0.32 6.44
N GLN A 84 5.77 -1.25 6.63
CA GLN A 84 4.60 -1.39 5.75
C GLN A 84 3.65 -0.19 5.84
N ARG A 85 3.33 0.26 7.06
CA ARG A 85 2.27 1.26 7.30
C ARG A 85 2.83 2.67 7.31
N ALA A 86 3.75 2.94 8.22
CA ALA A 86 4.28 4.28 8.49
C ALA A 86 5.17 4.79 7.34
N GLU A 87 6.06 3.93 6.83
CA GLU A 87 7.05 4.34 5.82
C GLU A 87 6.57 4.17 4.38
N ARG A 88 5.55 3.35 4.13
CA ARG A 88 5.03 3.09 2.77
C ARG A 88 3.64 3.65 2.53
N TRP A 89 2.64 3.22 3.30
CA TRP A 89 1.25 3.52 2.95
C TRP A 89 0.82 4.94 3.34
N CYS A 90 1.21 5.38 4.54
CA CYS A 90 0.78 6.66 5.07
C CYS A 90 1.58 7.85 4.49
N VAL A 91 2.82 7.62 4.04
CA VAL A 91 3.78 8.69 3.77
C VAL A 91 3.52 9.53 2.52
N ASN A 92 2.54 9.18 1.68
CA ASN A 92 2.27 9.90 0.42
C ASN A 92 0.88 10.56 0.38
N ALA A 93 0.08 10.43 1.45
CA ALA A 93 -1.26 11.01 1.46
C ALA A 93 -1.26 12.55 1.40
N PRO A 94 -0.44 13.30 2.17
CA PRO A 94 -0.44 14.77 2.12
C PRO A 94 -0.05 15.34 0.76
N ARG A 95 0.91 14.70 0.07
CA ARG A 95 1.35 15.07 -1.28
C ARG A 95 0.27 14.88 -2.34
N ARG A 96 -0.81 14.14 -2.08
CA ARG A 96 -1.91 13.96 -3.05
C ARG A 96 -3.14 14.77 -2.70
N LEU A 97 -3.07 15.63 -1.69
CA LEU A 97 -4.25 16.31 -1.14
C LEU A 97 -5.00 17.11 -2.21
N TRP A 98 -4.29 17.83 -3.08
CA TRP A 98 -4.88 18.59 -4.18
C TRP A 98 -5.50 17.70 -5.27
N LEU A 99 -4.83 16.59 -5.64
CA LEU A 99 -5.37 15.63 -6.60
C LEU A 99 -6.64 14.98 -6.07
N ARG A 100 -6.67 14.67 -4.76
CA ARG A 100 -7.85 14.11 -4.10
C ARG A 100 -9.00 15.12 -4.05
N LEU A 101 -8.71 16.39 -3.79
CA LEU A 101 -9.70 17.46 -3.87
C LEU A 101 -10.27 17.60 -5.29
N TYR A 102 -9.39 17.61 -6.30
CA TYR A 102 -9.80 17.66 -7.70
C TYR A 102 -10.72 16.48 -8.06
N LEU A 103 -10.29 15.25 -7.76
CA LEU A 103 -11.09 14.07 -8.06
C LEU A 103 -12.44 14.10 -7.33
N MET A 104 -12.49 14.50 -6.05
CA MET A 104 -13.76 14.65 -5.32
C MET A 104 -14.76 15.56 -6.05
N LEU A 105 -14.29 16.64 -6.68
CA LEU A 105 -15.16 17.59 -7.36
C LEU A 105 -15.55 17.14 -8.78
N PHE A 106 -14.62 16.52 -9.50
CA PHE A 106 -14.74 16.31 -10.95
C PHE A 106 -14.84 14.86 -11.41
N TYR A 107 -14.45 13.88 -10.60
CA TYR A 107 -14.56 12.47 -10.98
C TYR A 107 -16.01 11.99 -10.93
N ARG A 108 -16.43 11.27 -11.98
CA ARG A 108 -17.78 10.73 -12.11
C ARG A 108 -17.70 9.23 -12.33
N THR A 109 -18.39 8.46 -11.50
CA THR A 109 -18.39 6.99 -11.57
C THR A 109 -19.43 6.43 -12.56
N GLY A 110 -20.06 7.28 -13.37
CA GLY A 110 -21.17 6.92 -14.27
C GLY A 110 -22.52 6.65 -13.59
N SER A 111 -22.60 6.76 -12.26
CA SER A 111 -23.84 6.59 -11.48
C SER A 111 -23.87 7.60 -10.34
N LEU A 112 -25.03 8.22 -10.11
CA LEU A 112 -25.19 9.25 -9.07
C LEU A 112 -24.88 8.69 -7.68
N SER A 113 -25.42 7.53 -7.33
CA SER A 113 -25.20 6.92 -6.01
C SER A 113 -23.73 6.60 -5.77
N ARG A 114 -23.06 6.00 -6.76
CA ARG A 114 -21.62 5.70 -6.69
C ARG A 114 -20.76 6.96 -6.63
N THR A 115 -21.16 8.03 -7.32
CA THR A 115 -20.45 9.31 -7.29
C THR A 115 -20.59 9.95 -5.91
N LEU A 116 -21.78 9.94 -5.31
CA LEU A 116 -21.99 10.43 -3.95
C LEU A 116 -21.18 9.64 -2.92
N VAL A 117 -21.17 8.31 -3.01
CA VAL A 117 -20.34 7.46 -2.13
C VAL A 117 -18.85 7.79 -2.30
N PHE A 118 -18.38 7.97 -3.54
CA PHE A 118 -17.00 8.39 -3.82
C PHE A 118 -16.69 9.74 -3.18
N GLN A 119 -17.58 10.72 -3.32
CA GLN A 119 -17.39 12.08 -2.81
C GLN A 119 -17.38 12.12 -1.28
N VAL A 120 -18.36 11.49 -0.63
CA VAL A 120 -18.46 11.40 0.83
C VAL A 120 -17.23 10.73 1.40
N THR A 121 -16.85 9.58 0.82
CA THR A 121 -15.66 8.89 1.27
C THR A 121 -14.47 9.84 1.10
N SER A 122 -14.33 10.55 -0.04
CA SER A 122 -13.13 11.35 -0.36
C SER A 122 -12.99 12.52 0.60
N ALA A 123 -14.12 13.12 0.97
CA ALA A 123 -14.20 14.14 2.00
C ALA A 123 -13.73 13.60 3.36
N LEU A 124 -14.21 12.42 3.79
CA LEU A 124 -13.77 11.78 5.04
C LEU A 124 -12.26 11.55 5.06
N HIS A 125 -11.68 11.11 3.94
CA HIS A 125 -10.24 10.89 3.84
C HIS A 125 -9.46 12.21 3.84
N LEU A 126 -9.92 13.24 3.12
CA LEU A 126 -9.31 14.57 3.16
C LEU A 126 -9.34 15.16 4.58
N MET A 127 -10.47 15.05 5.28
CA MET A 127 -10.60 15.46 6.68
C MET A 127 -9.67 14.66 7.59
N SER A 128 -9.51 13.35 7.34
CA SER A 128 -8.55 12.53 8.09
C SER A 128 -7.11 13.00 7.89
N VAL A 129 -6.69 13.31 6.66
CA VAL A 129 -5.34 13.84 6.38
C VAL A 129 -5.14 15.16 7.10
N VAL A 130 -6.07 16.11 6.98
CA VAL A 130 -6.00 17.40 7.66
C VAL A 130 -5.96 17.23 9.18
N GLY A 131 -6.83 16.39 9.74
CA GLY A 131 -6.87 16.12 11.18
C GLY A 131 -5.54 15.59 11.72
N HIS A 132 -4.89 14.67 11.00
CA HIS A 132 -3.56 14.15 11.37
C HIS A 132 -2.45 15.21 11.25
N LEU A 133 -2.55 16.11 10.27
CA LEU A 133 -1.61 17.22 10.16
C LEU A 133 -1.81 18.26 11.28
N LEU A 134 -3.05 18.45 11.74
CA LEU A 134 -3.35 19.35 12.85
C LEU A 134 -3.10 18.73 14.23
N ALA A 135 -3.08 17.40 14.34
CA ALA A 135 -3.02 16.70 15.62
C ALA A 135 -1.86 17.15 16.54
N PRO A 136 -0.60 17.31 16.08
CA PRO A 136 0.46 17.76 16.98
C PRO A 136 0.26 19.17 17.53
N PHE A 137 -0.36 20.07 16.76
CA PHE A 137 -0.67 21.41 17.21
C PHE A 137 -1.78 21.41 18.26
N ILE A 138 -2.80 20.58 18.07
CA ILE A 138 -3.88 20.39 19.04
C ILE A 138 -3.31 19.81 20.34
N LEU A 139 -2.44 18.79 20.24
CA LEU A 139 -1.78 18.18 21.39
C LEU A 139 -0.86 19.17 22.11
N LEU A 140 -0.09 19.98 21.38
CA LEU A 140 0.76 21.00 21.95
C LEU A 140 -0.05 22.09 22.65
N GLN A 141 -1.12 22.58 22.03
CA GLN A 141 -2.03 23.56 22.62
C GLN A 141 -2.65 23.02 23.90
N ALA A 142 -3.12 21.77 23.87
CA ALA A 142 -3.65 21.09 25.05
C ALA A 142 -2.59 21.06 26.16
N LEU A 143 -1.37 20.62 25.85
CA LEU A 143 -0.26 20.59 26.81
C LEU A 143 0.03 21.96 27.43
N VAL A 144 0.07 23.03 26.62
CA VAL A 144 0.32 24.41 27.10
C VAL A 144 -0.79 24.88 28.05
N VAL A 145 -2.05 24.70 27.68
CA VAL A 145 -3.19 25.03 28.55
C VAL A 145 -3.11 24.25 29.85
N PHE A 146 -2.73 22.98 29.79
CA PHE A 146 -2.63 22.12 30.95
C PHE A 146 -1.47 22.48 31.89
N VAL A 147 -0.30 22.80 31.37
CA VAL A 147 0.81 23.33 32.20
C VAL A 147 0.42 24.64 32.89
N ALA A 148 -0.40 25.47 32.23
CA ALA A 148 -0.87 26.72 32.82
C ALA A 148 -1.92 26.55 33.93
N LEU A 149 -2.66 25.44 33.95
CA LEU A 149 -3.72 25.17 34.93
C LEU A 149 -3.24 24.46 36.20
N ASP A 150 -2.01 23.92 36.21
CA ASP A 150 -1.37 23.19 37.33
C ASP A 150 -2.19 22.03 37.95
N ASP A 151 -3.24 21.56 37.27
CA ASP A 151 -4.07 20.42 37.71
C ASP A 151 -3.84 19.18 36.83
N TRP A 152 -2.75 18.46 37.11
CA TRP A 152 -2.41 17.22 36.42
C TRP A 152 -3.44 16.09 36.62
N SER A 153 -4.30 16.17 37.65
CA SER A 153 -5.31 15.16 37.96
C SER A 153 -6.52 15.25 37.02
N GLU A 154 -6.94 16.47 36.67
CA GLU A 154 -7.99 16.69 35.69
C GLU A 154 -7.51 16.36 34.28
N VAL A 155 -6.25 16.69 33.97
CA VAL A 155 -5.60 16.40 32.68
C VAL A 155 -5.55 14.91 32.40
N SER A 156 -5.03 14.13 33.37
CA SER A 156 -4.92 12.68 33.23
C SER A 156 -6.28 12.04 33.05
N ARG A 157 -7.33 12.50 33.74
CA ARG A 157 -8.71 12.04 33.53
C ARG A 157 -9.25 12.33 32.13
N HIS A 158 -9.04 13.54 31.60
CA HIS A 158 -9.51 13.89 30.26
C HIS A 158 -8.76 13.13 29.17
N MET A 159 -7.43 12.99 29.29
CA MET A 159 -6.63 12.21 28.34
C MET A 159 -7.01 10.73 28.37
N LEU A 160 -7.12 10.13 29.56
CA LEU A 160 -7.56 8.74 29.71
C LEU A 160 -8.98 8.55 29.19
N GLY A 161 -9.88 9.50 29.46
CA GLY A 161 -11.24 9.52 28.92
C GLY A 161 -11.26 9.52 27.40
N ALA A 162 -10.49 10.41 26.77
CA ALA A 162 -10.38 10.48 25.31
C ALA A 162 -9.80 9.19 24.69
N LEU A 163 -8.75 8.63 25.29
CA LEU A 163 -8.15 7.37 24.86
C LEU A 163 -9.13 6.21 25.02
N ALA A 164 -9.86 6.14 26.14
CA ALA A 164 -10.88 5.12 26.39
C ALA A 164 -12.05 5.24 25.41
N SER A 165 -12.56 6.45 25.17
CA SER A 165 -13.61 6.70 24.18
C SER A 165 -13.17 6.30 22.78
N PHE A 166 -11.94 6.66 22.38
CA PHE A 166 -11.37 6.24 21.10
C PHE A 166 -11.30 4.71 21.00
N ALA A 167 -10.78 4.04 22.03
CA ALA A 167 -10.67 2.58 22.06
C ALA A 167 -12.05 1.90 21.93
N VAL A 168 -13.06 2.38 22.67
CA VAL A 168 -14.45 1.89 22.59
C VAL A 168 -15.02 2.11 21.19
N CYS A 169 -14.84 3.28 20.59
CA CYS A 169 -15.29 3.56 19.23
C CYS A 169 -14.64 2.62 18.20
N GLN A 170 -13.33 2.37 18.31
CA GLN A 170 -12.65 1.44 17.41
C GLN A 170 -13.16 0.01 17.60
N TRP A 171 -13.34 -0.40 18.85
CA TRP A 171 -13.88 -1.73 19.16
C TRP A 171 -15.29 -1.92 18.60
N ALA A 172 -16.18 -0.94 18.82
CA ALA A 172 -17.54 -0.95 18.28
C ALA A 172 -17.53 -0.99 16.74
N ASN A 173 -16.62 -0.27 16.09
CA ASN A 173 -16.47 -0.32 14.63
C ASN A 173 -16.01 -1.72 14.14
N GLY A 174 -15.04 -2.33 14.81
CA GLY A 174 -14.60 -3.69 14.50
C GLY A 174 -15.72 -4.73 14.67
N LEU A 175 -16.47 -4.63 15.76
CA LEU A 175 -17.67 -5.46 15.99
C LEU A 175 -18.74 -5.22 14.93
N PHE A 176 -19.01 -3.96 14.59
CA PHE A 176 -19.98 -3.62 13.56
C PHE A 176 -19.61 -4.22 12.20
N LEU A 177 -18.34 -4.10 11.80
CA LEU A 177 -17.82 -4.68 10.58
C LEU A 177 -17.96 -6.21 10.56
N SER A 178 -17.52 -6.89 11.62
CA SER A 178 -17.53 -8.35 11.70
C SER A 178 -18.94 -8.92 11.81
N ALA A 179 -19.75 -8.39 12.74
CA ALA A 179 -21.06 -8.97 13.09
C ALA A 179 -22.20 -8.56 12.16
N PHE A 180 -22.11 -7.39 11.50
CA PHE A 180 -23.18 -6.89 10.63
C PHE A 180 -22.78 -6.85 9.17
N LEU A 181 -21.67 -6.20 8.82
CA LEU A 181 -21.31 -6.01 7.41
C LEU A 181 -20.74 -7.27 6.76
N LEU A 182 -20.05 -8.11 7.52
CA LEU A 182 -19.44 -9.36 7.06
C LEU A 182 -20.16 -10.60 7.58
N ARG A 183 -21.39 -10.43 8.08
CA ARG A 183 -22.20 -11.52 8.67
C ARG A 183 -22.33 -12.72 7.73
N ASP A 184 -22.58 -12.46 6.45
CA ASP A 184 -22.82 -13.51 5.45
C ASP A 184 -21.52 -14.05 4.82
N GLN A 185 -20.36 -13.64 5.33
CA GLN A 185 -19.04 -14.03 4.83
C GLN A 185 -18.20 -14.63 5.96
N PRO A 186 -18.49 -15.87 6.41
CA PRO A 186 -17.83 -16.49 7.57
C PRO A 186 -16.31 -16.58 7.42
N GLY A 187 -15.79 -16.73 6.19
CA GLY A 187 -14.35 -16.73 5.91
C GLY A 187 -13.65 -15.37 6.09
N LEU A 188 -14.40 -14.27 6.20
CA LEU A 188 -13.85 -12.91 6.44
C LEU A 188 -14.17 -12.38 7.85
N GLN A 189 -14.86 -13.15 8.69
CA GLN A 189 -15.17 -12.72 10.05
C GLN A 189 -13.91 -12.72 10.92
N ALA A 190 -13.75 -11.66 11.70
CA ALA A 190 -12.66 -11.57 12.67
C ALA A 190 -12.96 -12.45 13.88
N ASP A 191 -11.96 -13.20 14.34
CA ASP A 191 -12.06 -13.96 15.59
C ASP A 191 -12.11 -13.02 16.81
N ALA A 192 -12.49 -13.58 17.97
CA ALA A 192 -12.67 -12.83 19.20
C ALA A 192 -11.37 -12.16 19.70
N MET A 193 -10.21 -12.80 19.50
CA MET A 193 -8.92 -12.24 19.90
C MET A 193 -8.55 -11.05 19.01
N THR A 194 -8.76 -11.17 17.70
CA THR A 194 -8.58 -10.07 16.74
C THR A 194 -9.45 -8.87 17.11
N LEU A 195 -10.72 -9.09 17.47
CA LEU A 195 -11.62 -8.03 17.91
C LEU A 195 -11.17 -7.40 19.24
N LEU A 196 -10.72 -8.21 20.20
CA LEU A 196 -10.21 -7.71 21.49
C LEU A 196 -8.96 -6.82 21.31
N LEU A 197 -8.06 -7.19 20.41
CA LEU A 197 -6.82 -6.48 20.13
C LEU A 197 -6.98 -5.31 19.15
N TRP A 198 -8.13 -5.19 18.49
CA TRP A 198 -8.39 -4.18 17.47
C TRP A 198 -8.15 -2.74 17.91
N PRO A 199 -8.52 -2.29 19.13
CA PRO A 199 -8.24 -0.92 19.59
C PRO A 199 -6.75 -0.60 19.67
N LEU A 200 -5.93 -1.56 20.12
CA LEU A 200 -4.47 -1.42 20.20
C LEU A 200 -3.87 -1.31 18.80
N TYR A 201 -4.27 -2.21 17.90
CA TYR A 201 -3.83 -2.17 16.51
C TYR A 201 -4.27 -0.87 15.80
N SER A 202 -5.50 -0.42 16.03
CA SER A 202 -6.01 0.83 15.48
C SER A 202 -5.23 2.04 15.96
N THR A 203 -4.86 2.07 17.24
CA THR A 203 -4.01 3.13 17.82
C THR A 203 -2.62 3.13 17.16
N PHE A 204 -2.01 1.95 16.99
CA PHE A 204 -0.77 1.80 16.24
C PHE A 204 -0.87 2.35 14.81
N LEU A 205 -1.98 2.09 14.11
CA LEU A 205 -2.21 2.64 12.78
C LEU A 205 -2.35 4.17 12.78
N GLN A 206 -2.96 4.78 13.80
CA GLN A 206 -3.01 6.24 13.92
C GLN A 206 -1.61 6.83 14.12
N ILE A 207 -0.76 6.19 14.94
CA ILE A 207 0.63 6.62 15.14
C ILE A 207 1.42 6.51 13.83
N CYS A 208 1.29 5.40 13.11
CA CYS A 208 1.91 5.23 11.78
C CYS A 208 1.44 6.31 10.79
N THR A 209 0.16 6.66 10.83
CA THR A 209 -0.43 7.68 9.96
C THR A 209 0.09 9.07 10.28
N LEU A 210 0.15 9.42 11.56
CA LEU A 210 0.71 10.67 12.05
C LEU A 210 2.18 10.80 11.61
N TYR A 211 3.01 9.79 11.90
CA TYR A 211 4.41 9.77 11.48
C TYR A 211 4.55 9.90 9.96
N GLY A 212 3.80 9.10 9.20
CA GLY A 212 3.87 9.09 7.74
C GLY A 212 3.50 10.45 7.14
N HIS A 213 2.42 11.07 7.60
CA HIS A 213 1.99 12.38 7.12
C HIS A 213 3.03 13.47 7.40
N TRP A 214 3.60 13.49 8.61
CA TRP A 214 4.60 14.48 8.97
C TRP A 214 5.93 14.26 8.26
N ARG A 215 6.35 13.00 8.09
CA ARG A 215 7.51 12.66 7.25
C ARG A 215 7.29 13.09 5.79
N CYS A 216 6.08 12.95 5.27
CA CYS A 216 5.73 13.49 3.94
C CYS A 216 5.96 14.98 3.88
N LEU A 217 5.44 15.72 4.86
CA LEU A 217 5.44 17.18 4.88
C LEU A 217 6.84 17.77 5.10
N LEU A 218 7.61 17.20 6.04
CA LEU A 218 8.88 17.75 6.48
C LEU A 218 10.07 17.26 5.64
N PHE A 219 9.98 16.07 5.04
CA PHE A 219 11.09 15.48 4.31
C PHE A 219 10.78 15.29 2.83
N TYR A 220 9.70 14.58 2.50
CA TYR A 220 9.47 14.28 1.09
C TYR A 220 9.11 15.54 0.29
N ILE A 221 8.07 16.28 0.68
CA ILE A 221 7.61 17.47 -0.06
C ILE A 221 8.75 18.48 -0.34
N PRO A 222 9.61 18.83 0.63
CA PRO A 222 10.70 19.76 0.40
C PRO A 222 11.85 19.22 -0.45
N PHE A 223 12.22 17.94 -0.27
CA PHE A 223 13.47 17.41 -0.83
C PHE A 223 13.30 16.50 -2.05
N PHE A 224 12.09 16.00 -2.31
CA PHE A 224 11.82 15.06 -3.39
C PHE A 224 10.75 15.62 -4.31
N PRO A 225 11.11 16.11 -5.52
CA PRO A 225 10.13 16.64 -6.45
C PRO A 225 9.13 15.56 -6.87
N MET A 226 7.88 15.96 -7.09
CA MET A 226 6.84 15.10 -7.64
C MET A 226 7.04 15.04 -9.16
N ARG A 227 7.88 14.10 -9.61
CA ARG A 227 8.20 13.91 -11.04
C ARG A 227 7.03 13.19 -11.74
N HIS A 228 5.93 13.89 -11.93
CA HIS A 228 4.86 13.45 -12.83
C HIS A 228 5.29 13.73 -14.28
N GLY A 229 5.08 12.80 -15.20
CA GLY A 229 5.32 13.08 -16.63
C GLY A 229 6.78 13.17 -17.08
N LEU A 230 7.78 13.08 -16.20
CA LEU A 230 9.20 13.05 -16.63
C LEU A 230 9.61 11.68 -17.19
N TYR A 231 8.87 10.63 -16.83
CA TYR A 231 9.06 9.26 -17.30
C TYR A 231 8.19 8.90 -18.52
N THR A 232 7.32 9.82 -18.97
CA THR A 232 6.21 9.52 -19.90
C THR A 232 6.57 9.58 -21.38
N GLU A 233 7.77 10.00 -21.76
CA GLU A 233 8.18 10.10 -23.18
C GLU A 233 9.19 9.03 -23.61
N GLY A 234 9.45 8.02 -22.76
CA GLY A 234 10.47 7.00 -23.05
C GLY A 234 11.92 7.49 -22.88
N GLY A 235 12.12 8.70 -22.36
CA GLY A 235 13.45 9.25 -22.07
C GLY A 235 14.10 8.74 -20.78
N MET A 236 13.48 7.78 -20.09
CA MET A 236 14.08 7.14 -18.91
C MET A 236 14.84 5.89 -19.34
N ASP A 237 16.05 6.11 -19.86
CA ASP A 237 17.01 5.04 -20.16
C ASP A 237 17.78 4.62 -18.88
N PRO A 238 18.52 3.50 -18.92
CA PRO A 238 19.39 3.06 -17.82
C PRO A 238 20.32 4.15 -17.29
N ASP A 239 20.81 5.04 -18.16
CA ASP A 239 21.71 6.13 -17.79
C ASP A 239 20.98 7.23 -17.00
N ALA A 240 19.76 7.59 -17.41
CA ALA A 240 18.90 8.51 -16.68
C ALA A 240 18.52 7.93 -15.31
N LEU A 241 18.21 6.63 -15.22
CA LEU A 241 17.95 5.94 -13.94
C LEU A 241 19.16 5.99 -13.01
N ARG A 242 20.36 5.78 -13.56
CA ARG A 242 21.61 5.86 -12.82
C ARG A 242 21.91 7.28 -12.35
N GLN A 243 21.81 8.27 -13.24
CA GLN A 243 22.13 9.66 -12.93
C GLN A 243 21.14 10.30 -11.94
N LEU A 244 19.85 10.02 -12.11
CA LEU A 244 18.78 10.67 -11.33
C LEU A 244 18.42 9.93 -10.03
N HIS A 245 18.69 8.63 -9.95
CA HIS A 245 18.28 7.79 -8.81
C HIS A 245 19.40 6.90 -8.25
N GLY A 246 20.58 6.86 -8.87
CA GLY A 246 21.65 5.93 -8.49
C GLY A 246 21.28 4.47 -8.73
N ILE A 247 20.26 4.20 -9.55
CA ILE A 247 19.80 2.84 -9.85
C ILE A 247 20.64 2.32 -11.02
N HIS A 248 21.38 1.26 -10.78
CA HIS A 248 22.11 0.54 -11.82
C HIS A 248 21.18 -0.50 -12.43
N CYS A 249 20.75 -0.29 -13.67
CA CYS A 249 20.13 -1.35 -14.45
C CYS A 249 21.22 -2.36 -14.83
N VAL A 250 21.02 -3.62 -14.49
CA VAL A 250 21.85 -4.70 -15.02
C VAL A 250 21.37 -4.90 -16.46
N GLU A 251 22.25 -4.70 -17.43
CA GLU A 251 21.97 -5.18 -18.79
C GLU A 251 21.70 -6.67 -18.68
N GLU A 252 20.58 -7.15 -19.23
CA GLU A 252 20.37 -8.59 -19.42
C GLU A 252 21.51 -9.07 -20.33
N GLU A 253 22.63 -9.47 -19.74
CA GLU A 253 23.50 -10.45 -20.38
C GLU A 253 22.56 -11.60 -20.71
N SER A 254 22.39 -11.83 -22.00
CA SER A 254 21.67 -12.95 -22.58
C SER A 254 21.86 -14.16 -21.68
N PHE A 255 20.76 -14.62 -21.08
CA PHE A 255 20.69 -15.86 -20.30
C PHE A 255 20.92 -17.06 -21.25
N GLU A 256 22.08 -17.10 -21.92
CA GLU A 256 22.62 -18.30 -22.52
C GLU A 256 23.06 -19.20 -21.38
N SER A 257 22.16 -20.13 -21.04
CA SER A 257 22.48 -21.48 -20.58
C SER A 257 23.79 -21.61 -19.77
N ARG A 258 23.83 -21.08 -18.55
CA ARG A 258 24.71 -21.64 -17.53
C ARG A 258 24.02 -22.85 -16.91
N SER A 259 24.14 -23.97 -17.61
CA SER A 259 24.02 -25.28 -16.98
C SER A 259 25.15 -25.42 -15.95
N THR A 260 24.81 -25.46 -14.68
CA THR A 260 25.67 -26.05 -13.66
C THR A 260 24.87 -27.09 -12.91
N HIS A 261 25.39 -28.32 -12.97
CA HIS A 261 24.98 -29.55 -12.31
C HIS A 261 24.02 -29.41 -11.12
N ASP A 262 22.73 -29.62 -11.37
CA ASP A 262 21.99 -30.78 -10.83
C ASP A 262 20.69 -30.93 -11.61
N GLY A 263 20.41 -32.16 -12.05
CA GLY A 263 19.52 -32.44 -13.15
C GLY A 263 18.04 -32.31 -12.81
N THR A 264 17.41 -31.22 -13.21
CA THR A 264 15.95 -31.20 -13.45
C THR A 264 15.63 -30.24 -14.59
N ILE A 265 15.35 -30.81 -15.76
CA ILE A 265 14.93 -30.09 -16.97
C ILE A 265 13.44 -29.79 -16.83
N PHE A 266 13.06 -28.51 -16.74
CA PHE A 266 11.70 -28.07 -17.03
C PHE A 266 11.67 -27.58 -18.49
N GLU A 267 10.88 -28.25 -19.32
CA GLU A 267 10.74 -27.96 -20.76
C GLU A 267 10.23 -26.52 -21.01
N ILE A 268 11.14 -25.65 -21.44
CA ILE A 268 10.87 -24.28 -21.91
C ILE A 268 10.24 -24.27 -23.33
N ASP A 269 10.27 -25.39 -24.03
CA ASP A 269 9.92 -25.46 -25.45
C ASP A 269 8.42 -25.35 -25.73
N GLN A 270 7.54 -25.61 -24.76
CA GLN A 270 6.08 -25.46 -24.95
C GLN A 270 5.62 -23.99 -24.88
N ILE A 271 6.39 -23.09 -24.26
CA ILE A 271 6.06 -21.65 -24.19
C ILE A 271 6.51 -20.93 -25.46
N ARG A 272 7.59 -21.40 -26.11
CA ARG A 272 8.12 -20.80 -27.33
C ARG A 272 7.18 -20.96 -28.53
N ALA A 273 6.50 -22.11 -28.65
CA ALA A 273 5.54 -22.37 -29.72
C ALA A 273 4.27 -21.49 -29.68
N LEU A 274 3.94 -20.90 -28.52
CA LEU A 274 2.82 -19.94 -28.36
C LEU A 274 3.26 -18.48 -28.60
N HIS A 275 4.56 -18.19 -28.64
CA HIS A 275 5.09 -16.83 -28.80
C HIS A 275 5.46 -16.49 -30.25
N GLU A 276 5.68 -17.50 -31.09
CA GLU A 276 6.03 -17.32 -32.51
C GLU A 276 4.83 -16.98 -33.42
N THR A 277 3.60 -16.92 -32.89
CA THR A 277 2.41 -16.47 -33.65
C THR A 277 1.99 -15.01 -33.43
N GLU A 278 2.65 -14.26 -32.54
CA GLU A 278 2.29 -12.85 -32.25
C GLU A 278 3.48 -11.86 -32.36
N THR A 279 4.57 -12.22 -33.03
CA THR A 279 5.74 -11.36 -33.22
C THR A 279 5.86 -10.78 -34.64
N GLU A 280 4.85 -10.00 -35.04
CA GLU A 280 5.08 -8.82 -35.87
C GLU A 280 4.54 -7.61 -35.11
N LEU A 281 5.42 -6.63 -34.81
CA LEU A 281 5.18 -5.37 -34.09
C LEU A 281 5.31 -5.43 -32.55
N THR A 282 6.54 -5.43 -32.03
CA THR A 282 7.03 -4.51 -30.98
C THR A 282 8.43 -4.93 -30.50
N GLY A 283 9.31 -3.94 -30.26
CA GLY A 283 10.70 -4.11 -29.79
C GLY A 283 10.84 -4.70 -28.37
N PRO A 284 12.05 -4.70 -27.79
CA PRO A 284 12.45 -5.62 -26.73
C PRO A 284 11.63 -5.42 -25.44
N HIS A 285 10.98 -6.50 -24.99
CA HIS A 285 10.16 -6.54 -23.77
C HIS A 285 11.00 -7.01 -22.58
N CYS A 286 10.91 -6.28 -21.46
CA CYS A 286 11.39 -6.71 -20.15
C CYS A 286 10.34 -7.64 -19.52
N VAL A 287 10.72 -8.87 -19.14
CA VAL A 287 9.85 -9.87 -18.52
C VAL A 287 10.18 -9.97 -17.03
N LEU A 288 9.25 -9.63 -16.15
CA LEU A 288 9.34 -9.93 -14.72
C LEU A 288 8.85 -11.37 -14.49
N GLN A 289 9.77 -12.28 -14.16
CA GLN A 289 9.42 -13.67 -13.82
C GLN A 289 9.08 -13.80 -12.33
N GLU A 290 7.93 -14.40 -12.03
CA GLU A 290 7.59 -14.93 -10.71
C GLU A 290 8.50 -16.13 -10.38
N VAL A 291 9.25 -16.03 -9.29
CA VAL A 291 9.86 -17.20 -8.65
C VAL A 291 8.75 -17.94 -7.91
N GLN A 292 8.23 -19.02 -8.49
CA GLN A 292 7.44 -20.00 -7.75
C GLN A 292 8.38 -20.70 -6.75
N VAL A 293 8.21 -20.39 -5.46
CA VAL A 293 8.82 -21.19 -4.39
C VAL A 293 7.96 -22.43 -4.23
N ALA A 294 8.52 -23.59 -4.59
CA ALA A 294 7.89 -24.89 -4.34
C ALA A 294 7.66 -25.08 -2.84
N LEU A 295 6.45 -25.55 -2.48
CA LEU A 295 6.15 -26.01 -1.14
C LEU A 295 7.01 -27.25 -0.83
N PRO A 296 7.60 -27.39 0.37
CA PRO A 296 8.33 -28.58 0.73
C PRO A 296 7.39 -29.79 0.81
N ASP A 297 7.84 -30.88 0.20
CA ASP A 297 7.20 -32.19 0.21
C ASP A 297 7.13 -32.71 1.65
N THR A 298 5.93 -33.07 2.12
CA THR A 298 5.66 -33.51 3.50
C THR A 298 6.05 -34.97 3.74
N SER A 299 7.16 -35.43 3.15
CA SER A 299 7.55 -36.83 3.16
C SER A 299 9.03 -37.06 3.46
N ASP A 300 9.62 -36.34 4.43
CA ASP A 300 10.85 -36.80 5.09
C ASP A 300 10.93 -36.33 6.56
N PRO A 301 10.93 -37.25 7.56
CA PRO A 301 11.05 -36.91 8.96
C PRO A 301 12.49 -37.11 9.43
N GLN A 302 13.46 -36.27 9.02
CA GLN A 302 14.77 -36.19 9.69
C GLN A 302 15.69 -35.04 9.22
N GLY A 303 16.17 -34.26 10.20
CA GLY A 303 17.35 -33.37 10.10
C GLY A 303 17.09 -32.00 9.46
N GLU A 304 17.60 -30.87 9.92
CA GLU A 304 18.42 -30.49 11.07
C GLU A 304 18.31 -28.95 11.15
N LEU A 305 18.22 -28.39 12.35
CA LEU A 305 18.28 -26.95 12.61
C LEU A 305 19.69 -26.43 12.34
N VAL A 306 19.85 -25.42 11.48
CA VAL A 306 21.01 -24.53 11.52
C VAL A 306 20.56 -23.09 11.25
N CYS A 307 21.09 -22.18 12.07
CA CYS A 307 20.66 -20.81 12.39
C CYS A 307 20.40 -19.84 11.22
#